data_AF-A0A7L3B6K2-F1
#
_entry.id   AF-A0A7L3B6K2-F1
#
_cell.length_a   1.000
_cell.length_b   1.000
_cell.length_c   1.000
_cell.angle_alpha   90.00
_cell.angle_beta   90.00
_cell.angle_gamma   90.00
#
_symmetry.space_group_name_H-M   'P 1'
#
loop_
_entity.id
_entity.type
_entity.pdbx_description
1 polymer ?
#
loop_
_entity_poly.entity_id
_entity_poly.type
_entity_poly.pdbx_seq_one_letter_code
_entity_poly.pdbx_strand_id
1 'polypeptide(L)'
;YETFRTEEEERIKAKGQDVKSSVYFMKQTINNACGTIGLIHAIANNRDKMNFETNSSLKKFLEDSLSMTPEERAKYLETYEAIRVTHESSAHEGQTE
;
A
#
# COMPACT_ATOMS: atom_id res chain seq x y z
N TYR A 1 0.56 19.40 -15.92
CA TYR A 1 0.59 18.13 -15.18
C TYR A 1 0.95 16.98 -16.10
N GLU A 2 0.15 16.69 -17.13
CA GLU A 2 0.42 15.57 -18.07
C GLU A 2 1.80 15.64 -18.74
N THR A 3 2.21 16.80 -19.26
CA THR A 3 3.54 17.00 -19.85
C THR A 3 4.66 16.65 -18.86
N PHE A 4 4.58 17.19 -17.65
CA PHE A 4 5.56 16.92 -16.58
C PHE A 4 5.61 15.43 -16.21
N ARG A 5 4.45 14.75 -16.11
CA ARG A 5 4.39 13.32 -15.81
C ARG A 5 5.13 12.50 -16.88
N THR A 6 4.84 12.78 -18.16
CA THR A 6 5.46 12.06 -19.28
C THR A 6 6.96 12.31 -19.34
N GLU A 7 7.41 13.57 -19.22
CA GLU A 7 8.83 13.93 -19.20
C GLU A 7 9.58 13.24 -18.05
N GLU A 8 8.98 13.19 -16.87
CA GLU A 8 9.57 12.55 -15.70
C GLU A 8 9.62 11.02 -15.85
N GLU A 9 8.58 10.41 -16.42
CA GLU A 9 8.56 8.98 -16.70
C GLU A 9 9.65 8.59 -17.73
N GLU A 10 9.80 9.37 -18.80
CA GLU A 10 10.85 9.17 -19.80
C GLU A 10 12.24 9.33 -19.17
N ARG A 11 12.44 10.34 -18.32
CA ARG A 11 13.68 10.57 -17.59
C ARG A 11 14.04 9.38 -16.71
N ILE A 12 13.07 8.85 -15.94
CA ILE A 12 13.27 7.69 -15.06
C ILE A 12 13.54 6.42 -15.87
N LYS A 13 12.85 6.20 -17.00
CA LYS A 13 13.12 5.06 -17.89
C LYS A 13 14.54 5.11 -18.47
N ALA A 14 15.01 6.30 -18.84
CA ALA A 14 16.32 6.48 -19.46
C ALA A 14 17.48 6.45 -18.46
N LYS A 15 17.30 7.04 -17.27
CA LYS A 15 18.39 7.26 -16.30
C LYS A 15 18.26 6.43 -15.02
N GLY A 16 17.15 5.73 -14.85
CA GLY A 16 16.77 5.11 -13.60
C GLY A 16 16.35 6.14 -12.54
N GLN A 17 16.05 5.62 -11.36
CA GLN A 17 15.83 6.38 -10.14
C GLN A 17 16.46 5.61 -8.98
N ASP A 18 16.94 6.32 -7.98
CA ASP A 18 17.40 5.69 -6.74
C ASP A 18 16.20 5.55 -5.78
N VAL A 19 15.83 4.31 -5.50
CA VAL A 19 14.77 3.97 -4.54
C VAL A 19 15.42 3.11 -3.45
N LYS A 20 15.37 3.59 -2.21
CA LYS A 20 15.92 2.85 -1.08
C LYS A 20 15.21 1.50 -0.94
N SER A 21 15.98 0.44 -0.76
CA SER A 21 15.46 -0.92 -0.55
C SER A 21 14.59 -1.06 0.71
N SER A 22 14.70 -0.12 1.65
CA SER A 22 13.87 -0.06 2.85
C SER A 22 12.45 0.44 2.59
N VAL A 23 12.16 0.99 1.40
CA VAL A 23 10.82 1.48 1.07
C VAL A 23 9.87 0.30 0.93
N TYR A 24 8.80 0.31 1.72
CA TYR A 24 7.69 -0.60 1.56
C TYR A 24 6.73 -0.05 0.51
N PHE A 25 6.64 -0.72 -0.64
CA PHE A 25 5.77 -0.34 -1.75
C PHE A 25 4.94 -1.54 -2.22
N MET A 26 3.71 -1.27 -2.65
CA MET A 26 2.81 -2.26 -3.24
C MET A 26 1.97 -1.63 -4.34
N LYS A 27 1.62 -2.42 -5.37
CA LYS A 27 0.73 -1.96 -6.44
C LYS A 27 -0.73 -1.96 -5.98
N GLN A 28 -1.53 -1.14 -6.64
CA GLN A 28 -2.98 -1.19 -6.55
C GLN A 28 -3.54 -2.01 -7.70
N THR A 29 -4.17 -3.13 -7.37
CA THR A 29 -4.85 -4.04 -8.31
C THR A 29 -6.34 -4.19 -7.99
N ILE A 30 -6.78 -3.65 -6.84
CA ILE A 30 -8.17 -3.65 -6.39
C ILE A 30 -8.77 -2.26 -6.65
N ASN A 31 -9.91 -2.21 -7.36
CA ASN A 31 -10.66 -0.97 -7.57
C ASN A 31 -11.14 -0.42 -6.22
N ASN A 32 -11.10 0.91 -6.06
CA ASN A 32 -11.49 1.63 -4.85
C ASN A 32 -10.67 1.34 -3.57
N ALA A 33 -9.59 0.54 -3.66
CA ALA A 33 -8.72 0.27 -2.51
C ALA A 33 -7.61 1.33 -2.28
N CYS A 34 -7.61 2.45 -3.01
CA CYS A 34 -6.54 3.46 -2.94
C CYS A 34 -6.38 4.04 -1.52
N GLY A 35 -7.47 4.27 -0.80
CA GLY A 35 -7.43 4.74 0.59
C GLY A 35 -6.74 3.75 1.52
N THR A 36 -7.12 2.47 1.44
CA THR A 36 -6.49 1.38 2.21
C THR A 36 -5.00 1.24 1.89
N ILE A 37 -4.65 1.26 0.61
CA ILE A 37 -3.25 1.15 0.18
C ILE A 37 -2.43 2.34 0.66
N GLY A 38 -2.98 3.55 0.61
CA GLY A 38 -2.35 4.75 1.16
C GLY A 38 -2.08 4.64 2.66
N LEU A 39 -3.04 4.13 3.43
CA LEU A 39 -2.86 3.88 4.87
C LEU A 39 -1.79 2.81 5.13
N ILE A 40 -1.79 1.72 4.37
CA ILE A 40 -0.76 0.67 4.46
C ILE A 40 0.62 1.26 4.18
N HIS A 41 0.78 2.04 3.11
CA HIS A 41 2.06 2.69 2.78
C HIS A 41 2.52 3.63 3.90
N ALA A 42 1.63 4.46 4.44
CA ALA A 42 1.95 5.39 5.52
C ALA A 42 2.45 4.67 6.78
N ILE A 43 1.76 3.60 7.17
CA ILE A 43 2.09 2.82 8.37
C ILE A 43 3.35 1.99 8.15
N ALA A 44 3.47 1.29 7.02
CA ALA A 44 4.60 0.41 6.74
C ALA A 44 5.94 1.16 6.66
N ASN A 45 5.93 2.37 6.09
CA ASN A 45 7.14 3.20 5.97
C ASN A 45 7.46 4.02 7.23
N ASN A 46 6.66 3.90 8.30
CA ASN A 46 6.90 4.52 9.60
C ASN A 46 6.82 3.48 10.74
N ARG A 47 7.08 2.20 10.43
CA ARG A 47 6.81 1.06 11.32
C ARG A 47 7.50 1.15 12.69
N ASP A 48 8.65 1.80 12.74
CA ASP A 48 9.44 2.09 13.95
C ASP A 48 8.74 3.05 14.92
N LYS A 49 7.78 3.84 14.44
CA LYS A 49 7.00 4.80 15.23
C LYS A 49 5.63 4.27 15.62
N MET A 50 5.27 3.06 15.18
CA MET A 50 3.94 2.50 15.34
C MET A 50 3.92 1.43 16.41
N ASN A 51 2.93 1.52 17.30
CA ASN A 51 2.61 0.46 18.24
C ASN A 51 1.39 -0.30 17.73
N PHE A 52 1.52 -1.61 17.62
CA PHE A 52 0.45 -2.49 17.17
C PHE A 52 -0.08 -3.30 18.34
N GLU A 53 -1.40 -3.41 18.42
CA GLU A 53 -2.08 -4.36 19.30
C GLU A 53 -1.61 -5.80 19.04
N THR A 54 -1.62 -6.64 20.08
CA THR A 54 -1.08 -8.02 20.04
C THR A 54 -1.66 -8.85 18.89
N ASN A 55 -2.93 -8.66 18.56
CA ASN A 55 -3.64 -9.39 17.49
C ASN A 55 -3.98 -8.50 16.28
N SER A 56 -3.16 -7.49 15.99
CA SER A 56 -3.39 -6.60 14.86
C SER A 56 -3.26 -7.32 13.51
N SER A 57 -4.36 -7.37 12.75
CA SER A 57 -4.38 -7.91 11.37
C SER A 57 -3.41 -7.16 10.46
N LEU A 58 -3.30 -5.84 10.61
CA LEU A 58 -2.37 -5.04 9.83
C LEU A 58 -0.91 -5.38 10.17
N LYS A 59 -0.57 -5.57 11.46
CA LYS A 59 0.77 -6.01 11.85
C LYS A 59 1.14 -7.32 11.17
N LYS A 60 0.24 -8.31 11.23
CA LYS A 60 0.43 -9.62 10.60
C LYS A 60 0.61 -9.49 9.08
N PHE A 61 -0.27 -8.73 8.42
CA PHE A 61 -0.15 -8.45 6.99
C PHE A 61 1.23 -7.87 6.62
N LEU A 62 1.71 -6.88 7.39
CA LEU A 62 3.01 -6.26 7.14
C LEU A 62 4.16 -7.27 7.33
N GLU A 63 4.11 -8.10 8.38
CA GLU A 63 5.15 -9.10 8.67
C GLU A 63 5.24 -10.17 7.59
N ASP A 64 4.09 -10.72 7.20
CA ASP A 64 3.99 -11.78 6.20
C ASP A 64 4.44 -11.30 4.80
N SER A 65 4.34 -9.99 4.53
CA SER A 65 4.59 -9.39 3.22
C SER A 65 5.90 -8.61 3.09
N LEU A 66 6.75 -8.61 4.13
CA LEU A 66 8.02 -7.88 4.14
C LEU A 66 8.94 -8.27 2.97
N SER A 67 9.08 -9.57 2.71
CA SER A 67 9.96 -10.10 1.66
C SER A 67 9.31 -10.17 0.27
N MET A 68 8.03 -9.83 0.16
CA MET A 68 7.28 -9.90 -1.09
C MET A 68 7.63 -8.72 -2.01
N THR A 69 7.58 -8.97 -3.32
CA THR A 69 7.61 -7.93 -4.35
C THR A 69 6.37 -7.04 -4.29
N PRO A 70 6.39 -5.83 -4.88
CA PRO A 70 5.22 -4.96 -4.93
C PRO A 70 3.97 -5.60 -5.54
N GLU A 71 4.15 -6.46 -6.54
CA GLU A 71 3.10 -7.24 -7.21
C GLU A 71 2.55 -8.34 -6.28
N GLU A 72 3.42 -9.09 -5.61
CA GLU A 72 3.01 -10.12 -4.65
C GLU A 72 2.25 -9.52 -3.46
N ARG A 73 2.66 -8.35 -2.96
CA ARG A 73 1.94 -7.62 -1.92
C ARG A 73 0.53 -7.26 -2.35
N ALA A 74 0.35 -6.83 -3.60
CA ALA A 74 -0.96 -6.51 -4.16
C ALA A 74 -1.85 -7.75 -4.21
N LYS A 75 -1.32 -8.86 -4.74
CA LYS A 75 -2.01 -10.14 -4.79
C LYS A 75 -2.32 -10.71 -3.40
N TYR A 76 -1.42 -10.50 -2.43
CA TYR A 76 -1.66 -10.91 -1.06
C TYR A 76 -2.83 -10.14 -0.45
N LEU A 77 -2.88 -8.81 -0.65
CA LEU A 77 -3.99 -7.96 -0.20
C LEU A 77 -5.34 -8.39 -0.81
N GLU A 78 -5.37 -8.79 -2.08
CA GLU A 78 -6.59 -9.31 -2.73
C GLU A 78 -7.20 -10.51 -1.99
N THR A 79 -6.35 -11.34 -1.39
CA THR A 79 -6.77 -12.54 -0.65
C THR A 79 -6.85 -12.33 0.86
N TYR A 80 -6.48 -11.15 1.36
CA TYR A 80 -6.38 -10.88 2.80
C TYR A 80 -7.71 -10.37 3.38
N GLU A 81 -8.58 -11.33 3.67
CA GLU A 81 -9.97 -11.10 4.05
C GLU A 81 -10.16 -10.10 5.19
N ALA A 82 -9.30 -10.15 6.21
CA ALA A 82 -9.42 -9.27 7.37
C ALA A 82 -9.34 -7.78 7.01
N ILE A 83 -8.50 -7.40 6.05
CA ILE A 83 -8.40 -5.99 5.59
C ILE A 83 -9.55 -5.67 4.64
N ARG A 84 -9.95 -6.62 3.77
CA ARG A 84 -11.05 -6.43 2.82
C ARG A 84 -12.37 -6.11 3.51
N VAL A 85 -12.73 -6.90 4.53
CA VAL A 85 -13.97 -6.72 5.31
C VAL A 85 -13.95 -5.40 6.08
N THR A 86 -12.83 -5.04 6.70
CA THR A 86 -12.70 -3.74 7.37
C THR A 86 -12.83 -2.57 6.39
N HIS A 87 -12.20 -2.66 5.21
CA HIS A 87 -12.35 -1.63 4.17
C HIS A 87 -13.80 -1.47 3.71
N GLU A 88 -14.50 -2.58 3.45
CA GLU A 88 -15.90 -2.58 3.05
C GLU A 88 -16.80 -1.94 4.13
N SER A 89 -16.58 -2.25 5.41
CA SER A 89 -17.29 -1.61 6.52
C SER A 89 -17.04 -0.10 6.55
N SER A 90 -15.78 0.32 6.51
CA SER A 90 -15.41 1.74 6.58
C SER A 90 -15.82 2.54 5.34
N ALA A 91 -16.03 1.89 4.19
CA ALA A 91 -16.54 2.56 2.99
C ALA A 91 -18.01 2.99 3.12
N HIS A 92 -18.79 2.36 4.00
CA HIS A 92 -20.16 2.78 4.34
C HIS A 92 -20.20 3.80 5.49
N GLU A 93 -19.04 4.14 6.05
CA GLU A 93 -18.91 5.21 7.02
C GLU A 93 -18.61 6.53 6.29
N GLY A 94 -19.02 7.65 6.90
CA GLY A 94 -18.81 8.98 6.31
C GLY A 94 -20.09 9.81 6.33
N GLN A 95 -19.99 11.03 5.82
CA GLN A 95 -21.12 11.97 5.76
C GLN A 95 -21.97 11.79 4.50
N THR A 96 -21.57 10.91 3.60
CA THR A 96 -22.16 10.71 2.28
C THR A 96 -22.24 9.22 1.98
N GLU A 97 -23.25 8.81 1.19
CA GLU A 97 -23.29 7.50 0.54
C GLU A 97 -22.33 7.44 -0.66
#